data_AF-A0AA51FDE4-F1
#
_entry.id   AF-A0AA51FDE4-F1
#
_cell.length_a   1.000
_cell.length_b   1.000
_cell.length_c   1.000
_cell.angle_alpha   90.00
_cell.angle_beta   90.00
_cell.angle_gamma   90.00
#
_symmetry.space_group_name_H-M   'P 1'
#
loop_
_entity.id
_entity.type
_entity.pdbx_description
1 polymer ?
#
loop_
_entity_poly.entity_id
_entity_poly.type
_entity_poly.pdbx_seq_one_letter_code
_entity_poly.pdbx_strand_id
1 'polypeptide(L)' 'TINRICYDMFRSCQRLVLTSFGTLMKYIGRFPILVMGAGLHFGLIIWLLIWRPNPDHPTVFFVISGLWGVGDAVWQTQV' A
#
# COMPACT_ATOMS: atom_id res chain seq x y z
N THR A 1 -5.05 16.56 -12.83
CA THR A 1 -4.52 15.38 -13.57
C THR A 1 -3.72 14.43 -12.68
N ILE A 2 -2.74 14.91 -11.90
CA ILE A 2 -1.93 14.09 -10.96
C ILE A 2 -2.77 13.32 -9.91
N ASN A 3 -3.76 13.97 -9.28
CA ASN A 3 -4.58 13.31 -8.26
C ASN A 3 -5.33 12.10 -8.82
N ARG A 4 -5.87 12.21 -10.04
CA ARG A 4 -6.56 11.10 -10.71
C ARG A 4 -5.63 9.91 -10.94
N ILE A 5 -4.40 10.15 -11.41
CA ILE A 5 -3.40 9.10 -11.64
C ILE A 5 -3.05 8.39 -10.33
N CYS A 6 -2.90 9.14 -9.23
CA CYS A 6 -2.65 8.55 -7.91
C CYS A 6 -3.82 7.69 -7.43
N TYR A 7 -5.07 8.16 -7.61
CA TYR A 7 -6.25 7.37 -7.26
C TYR A 7 -6.38 6.09 -8.11
N ASP A 8 -6.11 6.19 -9.41
CA ASP A 8 -6.17 5.04 -10.32
C ASP A 8 -5.07 4.02 -9.99
N MET A 9 -3.87 4.48 -9.63
CA MET A 9 -2.78 3.62 -9.20
C MET A 9 -3.05 2.95 -7.85
N PHE A 10 -3.53 3.72 -6.87
CA PHE A 10 -3.95 3.20 -5.57
C PHE A 10 -4.95 2.04 -5.76
N ARG A 11 -5.99 2.24 -6.58
CA ARG A 11 -7.00 1.21 -6.86
C ARG A 11 -6.43 0.01 -7.60
N SER A 12 -5.52 0.23 -8.55
CA SER A 12 -4.87 -0.85 -9.31
C SER A 12 -4.06 -1.76 -8.39
N CYS A 13 -3.21 -1.18 -7.55
CA CYS A 13 -2.42 -1.92 -6.57
C CYS A 13 -3.31 -2.66 -5.57
N GLN A 14 -4.37 -2.00 -5.07
CA GLN A 14 -5.32 -2.63 -4.15
C GLN A 14 -5.94 -3.88 -4.76
N ARG A 15 -6.39 -3.82 -6.01
CA ARG A 15 -7.01 -4.95 -6.71
C ARG A 15 -6.05 -6.14 -6.87
N LEU A 16 -4.80 -5.89 -7.25
CA LEU A 16 -3.78 -6.95 -7.40
C LEU A 16 -3.50 -7.68 -6.08
N VAL A 17 -3.45 -6.92 -4.98
CA VAL A 17 -3.19 -7.47 -3.65
C VAL A 17 -4.38 -8.27 -3.15
N LEU A 18 -5.60 -7.79 -3.34
CA LEU A 18 -6.81 -8.54 -2.96
C LEU A 18 -6.89 -9.89 -3.68
N THR A 19 -6.58 -9.94 -4.99
CA THR A 19 -6.60 -11.20 -5.76
C THR A 19 -5.52 -12.18 -5.29
N SER A 20 -4.31 -11.70 -4.98
CA SER A 20 -3.20 -12.56 -4.57
C SER A 20 -3.32 -13.03 -3.12
N PHE A 21 -3.67 -12.13 -2.19
CA PHE A 21 -3.77 -12.44 -0.77
C PHE A 21 -5.01 -13.26 -0.41
N GLY A 22 -6.09 -13.19 -1.21
CA GLY A 22 -7.25 -14.08 -1.03
C GLY A 22 -6.89 -15.57 -1.07
N THR A 23 -5.94 -15.95 -1.93
CA THR A 23 -5.41 -17.33 -1.98
C THR A 23 -4.34 -17.56 -0.92
N LEU A 24 -3.48 -16.58 -0.66
CA LEU A 24 -2.35 -16.70 0.28
C LEU A 24 -2.79 -16.88 1.75
N MET A 25 -3.92 -16.27 2.14
CA MET A 25 -4.47 -16.40 3.49
C MET A 25 -4.81 -17.86 3.88
N LYS A 26 -5.12 -18.72 2.90
CA LYS A 26 -5.38 -20.16 3.18
C LYS A 26 -4.15 -20.90 3.70
N TYR A 27 -2.95 -20.40 3.43
CA TYR A 27 -1.70 -21.10 3.75
C TYR A 27 -0.98 -20.53 4.97
N ILE A 28 -1.01 -19.21 5.17
CA ILE A 28 -0.12 -18.52 6.13
C ILE A 28 -0.86 -18.13 7.43
N GLY A 29 -2.19 -18.04 7.40
CA GLY A 29 -2.98 -17.55 8.53
C GLY A 29 -2.95 -16.02 8.69
N ARG A 30 -3.84 -15.49 9.53
CA ARG A 30 -4.18 -14.04 9.59
C ARG A 30 -3.12 -13.17 10.25
N PHE A 31 -2.58 -13.66 11.38
CA PHE A 31 -1.69 -12.90 12.25
C PHE A 31 -0.39 -12.40 11.57
N PRO A 32 0.41 -13.25 10.90
CA PRO A 32 1.65 -12.80 10.24
C PRO A 32 1.40 -11.81 9.09
N ILE A 33 0.29 -11.95 8.37
CA ILE A 33 -0.09 -11.04 7.27
C ILE A 33 -0.43 -9.65 7.84
N LEU A 34 -1.14 -9.61 8.98
CA LEU A 34 -1.49 -8.36 9.65
C LEU A 34 -0.25 -7.63 10.20
N VAL A 35 0.69 -8.35 10.82
CA VAL A 35 1.95 -7.75 11.33
C VAL A 35 2.78 -7.17 10.19
N MET A 36 2.86 -7.87 9.05
CA MET A 36 3.58 -7.38 7.87
C MET A 36 2.92 -6.13 7.27
N GLY A 37 1.59 -6.11 7.16
CA GLY A 37 0.84 -4.94 6.68
C GLY A 37 0.98 -3.72 7.60
N ALA A 38 0.92 -3.94 8.92
CA ALA A 38 1.15 -2.89 9.91
C ALA A 38 2.58 -2.33 9.81
N GLY A 39 3.59 -3.21 9.74
CA GLY A 39 4.99 -2.79 9.58
C GLY A 39 5.23 -1.94 8.32
N LEU A 40 4.61 -2.33 7.20
CA LEU A 40 4.69 -1.57 5.94
C LEU A 40 4.06 -0.17 6.08
N HIS A 41 2.88 -0.06 6.69
CA HIS A 41 2.23 1.22 6.96
C HIS A 41 3.05 2.11 7.91
N PHE A 42 3.58 1.56 9.00
CA PHE A 42 4.43 2.31 9.92
C PHE A 42 5.69 2.83 9.22
N GLY A 43 6.36 1.99 8.43
CA GLY A 43 7.52 2.40 7.63
C GLY A 43 7.17 3.52 6.64
N LEU A 44 6.01 3.43 5.99
CA LEU A 44 5.54 4.45 5.05
C LEU A 44 5.23 5.79 5.73
N ILE A 45 4.60 5.75 6.90
CA ILE A 45 4.29 6.95 7.69
C ILE A 45 5.58 7.62 8.15
N ILE A 46 6.55 6.85 8.67
CA ILE A 46 7.86 7.39 9.08
C ILE A 46 8.57 8.02 7.88
N TRP A 47 8.54 7.35 6.72
CA TRP A 47 9.12 7.89 5.49
C TRP A 47 8.45 9.22 5.08
N LEU A 48 7.12 9.31 5.14
CA LEU A 48 6.37 10.52 4.83
C LEU A 48 6.63 11.67 5.82
N LEU A 49 6.99 11.38 7.06
CA LEU A 49 7.36 12.41 8.05
C LEU A 49 8.73 13.03 7.77
N ILE A 50 9.65 12.25 7.20
CA ILE A 50 11.02 12.70 6.89
C ILE A 50 11.10 13.29 5.48
N TRP A 51 10.32 12.75 4.54
CA TRP A 51 10.39 13.10 3.13
C TRP A 51 9.78 14.48 2.84
N ARG A 52 10.53 15.31 2.13
CA ARG A 52 10.07 16.59 1.59
C ARG A 52 9.67 16.40 0.11
N PRO A 53 8.43 16.75 -0.29
CA PRO A 53 8.02 16.61 -1.68
C PRO A 53 8.82 17.57 -2.58
N ASN A 54 9.50 17.01 -3.58
CA ASN A 54 10.18 17.77 -4.62
C ASN A 54 9.36 17.70 -5.92
N PRO A 55 8.91 18.84 -6.48
CA PRO A 55 8.11 18.87 -7.71
C PRO A 55 8.84 18.34 -8.96
N ASP A 56 10.17 18.32 -8.98
CA ASP A 56 10.95 17.81 -10.12
C ASP A 56 10.95 16.27 -10.22
N HIS A 57 10.62 15.58 -9.12
CA HIS A 57 10.64 14.13 -9.04
C HIS A 57 9.38 13.56 -8.36
N PRO A 58 8.22 13.55 -9.06
CA PRO A 58 6.96 13.07 -8.51
C PRO A 58 6.89 11.54 -8.34
N THR A 59 7.89 10.81 -8.83
CA THR A 59 7.98 9.34 -8.78
C THR A 59 7.82 8.80 -7.37
N VAL A 60 8.41 9.46 -6.36
CA VAL A 60 8.32 9.02 -4.97
C VAL A 60 6.87 9.10 -4.46
N PHE A 61 6.14 10.14 -4.85
CA PHE A 61 4.73 10.30 -4.50
C PHE A 61 3.85 9.17 -5.07
N PHE A 62 4.13 8.80 -6.31
CA PHE A 62 3.48 7.67 -6.98
C PHE A 62 3.77 6.34 -6.26
N VAL A 63 5.04 6.06 -5.94
CA VAL A 63 5.44 4.85 -5.21
C VAL A 63 4.73 4.75 -3.86
N ILE A 64 4.68 5.86 -3.11
CA ILE A 64 3.96 5.94 -1.82
C ILE A 64 2.47 5.63 -2.02
N SER A 65 1.82 6.21 -3.02
CA SER A 65 0.39 5.96 -3.29
C SER A 65 0.08 4.49 -3.63
N GLY A 66 0.97 3.82 -4.37
CA GLY A 66 0.86 2.40 -4.68
C GLY A 66 1.05 1.52 -3.44
N LEU A 67 2.11 1.77 -2.67
CA LEU A 67 2.42 1.03 -1.44
C LEU A 67 1.33 1.22 -0.38
N TRP A 68 0.74 2.40 -0.28
CA TRP A 68 -0.40 2.65 0.61
C TRP A 68 -1.61 1.78 0.21
N GLY A 69 -1.92 1.69 -1.09
CA GLY A 69 -2.99 0.82 -1.59
C GLY A 69 -2.74 -0.66 -1.34
N VAL A 70 -1.49 -1.10 -1.34
CA VAL A 70 -1.09 -2.47 -0.94
C VAL A 70 -1.39 -2.71 0.53
N GLY A 71 -0.97 -1.80 1.42
CA GLY A 71 -1.23 -1.92 2.86
C GLY A 71 -2.72 -1.88 3.21
N ASP A 72 -3.50 -1.02 2.54
CA ASP A 72 -4.96 -0.93 2.74
C ASP A 72 -5.68 -2.22 2.30
N ALA A 73 -5.28 -2.78 1.15
CA ALA A 73 -5.78 -4.08 0.69
C ALA A 73 -5.53 -5.19 1.72
N VAL A 74 -4.30 -5.25 2.27
CA VAL A 74 -3.96 -6.23 3.30
C VAL A 74 -4.88 -6.05 4.52
N TRP A 75 -5.08 -4.82 4.98
CA TRP A 75 -5.98 -4.56 6.10
C TRP A 75 -7.42 -5.02 5.82
N GLN A 76 -7.95 -4.74 4.63
CA GLN A 76 -9.29 -5.17 4.23
C GLN A 76 -9.45 -6.68 4.07
N THR A 77 -8.36 -7.43 3.90
CA THR A 77 -8.44 -8.91 3.95
C THR A 77 -8.53 -9.47 5.37
N GLN A 78 -8.21 -8.67 6.39
CA GLN A 78 -8.16 -9.10 7.79
C GLN A 78 -9.33 -8.56 8.65
N VAL A 79 -9.97 -7.46 8.23
CA VAL A 79 -11.28 -6.99 8.73
C VAL A 79 -12.38 -7.94 8.27
#